data_AF-A0A561SY47-F1
#
_entry.id   AF-A0A561SY47-F1
#
_cell.length_a   1.000
_cell.length_b   1.000
_cell.length_c   1.000
_cell.angle_alpha   90.00
_cell.angle_beta   90.00
_cell.angle_gamma   90.00
#
_symmetry.space_group_name_H-M   'P 1'
#
loop_
_entity.id
_entity.type
_entity.pdbx_description
1 polymer ?
#
loop_
_entity_poly.entity_id
_entity_poly.type
_entity_poly.pdbx_seq_one_letter_code
_entity_poly.pdbx_strand_id
1 'polypeptide(L)'
;MLSPAITGTVMRALAGQLRRSTRPALVEGLTEREREVLQRVALGESNAEIGAALFISPATARTYVSRLLTKLGARDRAQLVVIAYESGLASPGS
;
A
#
# COMPACT_ATOMS: atom_id res chain seq x y z
N MET A 1 -34.74 -26.71 -1.26
CA MET A 1 -33.55 -27.20 -1.99
C MET A 1 -33.07 -26.07 -2.88
N LEU A 2 -32.00 -25.37 -2.50
CA LEU A 2 -31.46 -24.24 -3.24
C LEU A 2 -30.75 -24.74 -4.51
N SER A 3 -31.13 -24.25 -5.68
CA SER A 3 -30.58 -24.68 -6.97
C SER A 3 -29.10 -24.28 -7.12
N PRO A 4 -28.23 -25.15 -7.67
CA PRO A 4 -26.77 -24.90 -7.82
C PRO A 4 -26.39 -23.76 -8.77
N ALA A 5 -27.34 -23.12 -9.46
CA ALA A 5 -27.07 -22.06 -10.42
C ALA A 5 -27.02 -20.65 -9.83
N ILE A 6 -27.49 -20.45 -8.59
CA ILE A 6 -27.49 -19.12 -7.94
C ILE A 6 -26.17 -18.88 -7.18
N THR A 7 -25.51 -19.95 -6.73
CA THR A 7 -24.26 -19.88 -5.98
C THR A 7 -23.11 -19.25 -6.78
N GLY A 8 -23.04 -19.48 -8.09
CA GLY A 8 -21.96 -18.95 -8.94
C GLY A 8 -22.03 -17.44 -9.16
N THR A 9 -23.23 -16.86 -9.21
CA THR A 9 -23.43 -15.42 -9.41
C THR A 9 -23.30 -14.65 -8.10
N VAL A 10 -23.79 -15.21 -6.99
CA VAL A 10 -23.59 -14.62 -5.65
C VAL A 10 -22.12 -14.70 -5.22
N MET A 11 -21.40 -15.79 -5.51
CA MET A 11 -19.95 -15.90 -5.27
C MET A 11 -19.13 -14.91 -6.11
N ARG A 12 -19.49 -14.67 -7.39
CA ARG A 12 -18.81 -13.64 -8.22
C ARG A 12 -19.08 -12.23 -7.74
N ALA A 13 -20.31 -11.92 -7.35
CA ALA A 13 -20.64 -10.62 -6.74
C ALA A 13 -19.91 -10.43 -5.41
N LEU A 14 -19.80 -11.48 -4.59
CA LEU A 14 -19.08 -11.46 -3.33
C LEU A 14 -17.56 -11.41 -3.51
N ALA A 15 -16.99 -12.10 -4.50
CA ALA A 15 -15.57 -12.00 -4.86
C ALA A 15 -15.23 -10.61 -5.44
N GLY A 16 -16.17 -9.97 -6.14
CA GLY A 16 -16.11 -8.56 -6.56
C GLY A 16 -16.25 -7.57 -5.40
N GLN A 17 -16.99 -7.91 -4.34
CA GLN A 17 -17.10 -7.12 -3.11
C GLN A 17 -15.92 -7.34 -2.13
N LEU A 18 -15.31 -8.54 -2.16
CA LEU A 18 -14.10 -8.90 -1.41
C LEU A 18 -12.81 -8.44 -2.10
N ARG A 19 -12.87 -7.90 -3.34
CA ARG A 19 -12.04 -6.76 -3.75
C ARG A 19 -12.41 -5.56 -2.88
N ARG A 20 -12.12 -5.70 -1.59
CA ARG A 20 -12.15 -4.72 -0.51
C ARG A 20 -11.59 -3.41 -1.05
N SER A 21 -12.51 -2.51 -1.43
CA SER A 21 -12.32 -1.21 -2.08
C SER A 21 -10.89 -0.69 -1.97
N THR A 22 -10.02 -1.03 -2.93
CA THR A 22 -8.74 -0.32 -3.03
C THR A 22 -9.08 1.16 -3.22
N ARG A 23 -8.36 2.03 -2.53
CA ARG A 23 -8.51 3.48 -2.63
C ARG A 23 -7.27 4.08 -3.30
N PRO A 24 -7.08 3.91 -4.64
CA PRO A 24 -5.92 4.45 -5.36
C PRO A 24 -5.70 5.94 -5.11
N ALA A 25 -6.79 6.70 -4.94
CA ALA A 25 -6.80 8.12 -4.62
C ALA A 25 -5.94 8.49 -3.39
N LEU A 26 -5.73 7.56 -2.44
CA LEU A 26 -4.86 7.81 -1.28
C LEU A 26 -3.40 8.08 -1.68
N VAL A 27 -2.96 7.57 -2.84
CA VAL A 27 -1.56 7.69 -3.30
C VAL A 27 -1.45 8.38 -4.67
N GLU A 28 -2.55 8.86 -5.25
CA GLU A 28 -2.56 9.51 -6.57
C GLU A 28 -1.60 10.71 -6.66
N GLY A 29 -1.52 11.52 -5.60
CA GLY A 29 -0.62 12.67 -5.53
C GLY A 29 0.87 12.33 -5.30
N LEU A 30 1.23 11.05 -5.15
CA LEU A 30 2.62 10.64 -4.98
C LEU A 30 3.35 10.57 -6.32
N THR A 31 4.55 11.14 -6.34
CA THR A 31 5.53 10.93 -7.41
C THR A 31 5.95 9.46 -7.45
N GLU A 32 6.54 9.04 -8.57
CA GLU A 32 7.03 7.66 -8.71
C GLU A 32 8.00 7.28 -7.58
N ARG A 33 8.95 8.18 -7.27
CA ARG A 33 9.93 7.93 -6.22
C ARG A 33 9.31 7.81 -4.82
N GLU A 34 8.27 8.59 -4.53
CA GLU A 34 7.53 8.48 -3.28
C GLU A 34 6.76 7.16 -3.19
N ARG A 35 6.22 6.66 -4.32
CA ARG A 35 5.54 5.36 -4.40
C ARG A 35 6.51 4.22 -4.15
N GLU A 36 7.70 4.24 -4.76
CA GLU A 36 8.76 3.26 -4.51
C GLU A 36 9.10 3.20 -3.02
N VAL A 37 9.36 4.35 -2.39
CA VAL A 37 9.65 4.40 -0.94
C VAL A 37 8.48 3.84 -0.13
N LEU A 38 7.23 4.20 -0.46
CA LEU A 38 6.05 3.70 0.25
C LEU A 38 5.87 2.18 0.10
N GLN A 39 6.19 1.61 -1.07
CA GLN A 39 6.20 0.16 -1.27
C GLN A 39 7.23 -0.52 -0.37
N ARG A 40 8.47 -0.01 -0.31
CA ARG A 40 9.50 -0.54 0.59
C ARG A 40 9.10 -0.41 2.06
N VAL A 41 8.42 0.68 2.43
CA VAL A 41 7.85 0.84 3.77
C VAL A 41 6.83 -0.26 4.08
N ALA A 42 5.96 -0.59 3.11
CA ALA A 42 4.95 -1.64 3.24
C ALA A 42 5.54 -3.05 3.40
N LEU A 43 6.74 -3.29 2.85
CA LEU A 43 7.54 -4.50 3.07
C LEU A 43 8.19 -4.56 4.47
N GLY A 44 8.06 -3.50 5.29
CA GLY A 44 8.62 -3.43 6.64
C GLY A 44 10.07 -2.95 6.71
N GLU A 45 10.68 -2.54 5.59
CA GLU A 45 12.10 -2.20 5.52
C GLU A 45 12.50 -0.94 6.30
N SER A 46 13.56 -1.02 7.10
CA SER A 46 14.18 0.13 7.75
C SER A 46 14.70 1.18 6.74
N ASN A 47 14.97 2.40 7.20
CA ASN A 47 15.52 3.45 6.31
C ASN A 47 16.88 3.07 5.71
N ALA A 48 17.65 2.20 6.38
CA ALA A 48 18.90 1.67 5.84
C ALA A 48 18.66 0.70 4.69
N GLU A 49 17.71 -0.23 4.85
CA GLU A 49 17.32 -1.19 3.81
C GLU A 49 16.67 -0.48 2.61
N ILE A 50 15.78 0.49 2.87
CA ILE A 50 15.20 1.35 1.82
C ILE A 50 16.32 2.09 1.07
N GLY A 51 17.28 2.65 1.80
CA GLY A 51 18.41 3.35 1.21
C GLY A 51 19.24 2.46 0.28
N ALA A 52 19.57 1.25 0.75
CA ALA A 52 20.29 0.26 -0.02
C ALA A 52 19.52 -0.16 -1.28
N ALA A 53 18.23 -0.48 -1.13
CA ALA A 53 17.37 -0.94 -2.22
C ALA A 53 17.19 0.10 -3.33
N LEU A 54 17.15 1.37 -2.94
CA LEU A 54 16.86 2.49 -3.82
C LEU A 54 18.12 3.28 -4.21
N PHE A 55 19.31 2.80 -3.83
CA PHE A 55 20.61 3.45 -4.09
C PHE A 55 20.69 4.91 -3.60
N ILE A 56 20.18 5.17 -2.39
CA ILE A 56 20.23 6.48 -1.72
C ILE A 56 20.73 6.34 -0.28
N SER A 57 21.17 7.46 0.32
CA SER A 57 21.60 7.42 1.72
C SER A 57 20.43 7.08 2.67
N PRO A 58 20.68 6.44 3.82
CA PRO A 58 19.65 6.23 4.84
C PRO A 58 19.01 7.53 5.34
N ALA A 59 19.75 8.64 5.34
CA ALA A 59 19.24 9.97 5.70
C ALA A 59 18.26 10.50 4.63
N THR A 60 18.55 10.25 3.35
CA THR A 60 17.64 10.58 2.24
C THR A 60 16.36 9.74 2.33
N ALA A 61 16.47 8.44 2.61
CA ALA A 61 15.31 7.57 2.83
C ALA A 61 14.44 8.05 4.01
N ARG A 62 15.06 8.42 5.14
CA ARG A 62 14.36 9.04 6.28
C ARG A 62 13.62 10.31 5.87
N THR A 63 14.22 11.14 5.02
CA THR A 63 13.59 12.36 4.52
C THR A 63 12.35 12.04 3.68
N TYR A 64 12.42 11.05 2.79
CA TYR A 64 11.25 10.59 2.04
C TYR A 64 10.15 10.06 2.96
N VAL A 65 10.48 9.20 3.93
CA VAL A 65 9.49 8.66 4.89
C VAL A 65 8.82 9.79 5.69
N SER A 66 9.59 10.77 6.16
CA SER A 66 9.04 11.94 6.86
C SER A 66 8.11 12.77 5.97
N ARG A 67 8.45 12.96 4.70
CA ARG A 67 7.60 13.69 3.74
C ARG A 67 6.33 12.90 3.41
N LEU A 68 6.41 11.59 3.30
CA LEU A 68 5.25 10.72 3.11
C LEU A 68 4.28 10.79 4.29
N LEU A 69 4.79 10.79 5.54
CA LEU A 69 3.96 10.98 6.73
C LEU A 69 3.13 12.27 6.63
N THR A 70 3.80 13.38 6.34
CA THR A 70 3.13 14.67 6.18
C THR A 70 2.17 14.69 4.99
N LYS A 71 2.60 14.23 3.82
CA LYS A 71 1.85 14.31 2.56
C LYS A 71 0.60 13.44 2.57
N LEU A 72 0.64 12.30 3.25
CA LEU A 72 -0.47 11.35 3.35
C LEU A 72 -1.28 11.50 4.65
N GLY A 73 -0.93 12.46 5.51
CA GLY A 73 -1.57 12.65 6.81
C GLY A 73 -1.42 11.44 7.74
N ALA A 74 -0.33 10.68 7.59
CA ALA A 74 -0.04 9.52 8.42
C ALA A 74 0.70 9.95 9.69
N ARG A 75 0.19 9.52 10.85
CA ARG A 75 0.72 9.85 12.17
C ARG A 75 2.02 9.11 12.49
N ASP A 76 2.18 7.92 11.90
CA ASP A 76 3.29 7.02 12.15
C ASP A 76 3.54 6.11 10.94
N ARG A 77 4.66 5.39 10.99
CA ARG A 77 5.08 4.48 9.94
C ARG A 77 4.10 3.32 9.73
N ALA A 78 3.45 2.82 10.78
CA ALA A 78 2.47 1.74 10.66
C ALA A 78 1.25 2.21 9.85
N GLN A 79 0.85 3.47 10.00
CA GLN A 79 -0.21 4.05 9.18
C GLN A 79 0.19 4.18 7.70
N LEU A 80 1.46 4.43 7.37
CA LEU A 80 1.92 4.36 5.97
C LEU A 80 1.77 2.95 5.38
N VAL A 81 2.08 1.92 6.16
CA VAL A 81 1.88 0.53 5.75
C VAL A 81 0.41 0.26 5.46
N VAL A 82 -0.49 0.72 6.35
CA VAL A 82 -1.95 0.61 6.13
C VAL A 82 -2.37 1.31 4.84
N ILE A 83 -1.95 2.56 4.61
CA ILE A 83 -2.28 3.32 3.40
C ILE A 83 -1.78 2.60 2.13
N ALA A 84 -0.59 2.00 2.17
CA ALA A 84 -0.05 1.25 1.04
C ALA A 84 -0.93 0.03 0.68
N TYR A 85 -1.42 -0.71 1.68
CA TYR A 85 -2.33 -1.84 1.45
C TYR A 85 -3.73 -1.38 1.03
N GLU A 86 -4.28 -0.34 1.67
CA GLU A 86 -5.60 0.20 1.36
C GLU A 86 -5.67 0.83 -0.03
N SER A 87 -4.58 1.43 -0.50
CA SER A 87 -4.49 1.97 -1.87
C SER A 87 -4.30 0.88 -2.92
N GLY A 88 -3.97 -0.35 -2.52
CA GLY A 88 -3.56 -1.43 -3.42
C GLY A 88 -2.14 -1.27 -3.96
N LEU A 89 -1.35 -0.32 -3.44
CA LEU A 89 0.06 -0.15 -3.80
C LEU A 89 0.94 -1.30 -3.29
N ALA A 90 0.52 -1.95 -2.20
CA ALA A 90 1.12 -3.18 -1.67
C ALA A 90 0.05 -4.28 -1.56
N SER A 91 0.45 -5.54 -1.70
CA SER A 91 -0.42 -6.71 -1.53
C SER A 91 0.15 -7.62 -0.43
N PRO A 92 -0.67 -8.11 0.52
CA PRO A 92 -0.17 -8.99 1.57
C PRO A 92 0.40 -10.28 0.96
N GLY A 93 1.66 -10.61 1.26
CA GLY A 93 2.30 -11.86 0.84
C GLY A 93 3.16 -11.81 -0.43
N SER A 94 3.53 -10.61 -0.90
CA SER A 94 4.64 -10.43 -1.86
C SER A 94 6.00 -10.42 -1.18
#